data_AF-R1EKE8-F1
#
_entry.id   AF-R1EKE8-F1
#
_cell.length_a   1.000
_cell.length_b   1.000
_cell.length_c   1.000
_cell.angle_alpha   90.00
_cell.angle_beta   90.00
_cell.angle_gamma   90.00
#
_symmetry.space_group_name_H-M   'P 1'
#
loop_
_entity.id
_entity.type
_entity.pdbx_description
1 polymer ?
#
loop_
_entity_poly.entity_id
_entity_poly.type
_entity_poly.pdbx_seq_one_letter_code
_entity_poly.pdbx_strand_id
1 'polypeptide(L)'
;MDRAGVELDAEGFQTVCLAFRFQAALREDRLAQQQEESVISVDDALSQHLTHNDTDSRSLRSIFNKLVGLDDLTRLRTYLQTAIYRDGAPTVLDRHLLAVPQPAVLHDYIRALGTMGDHEGLLSVATFMHDHVTGLLLHCDNEINGHSRLRRAVVALRVFLERSWEQSSSSQDALSVLEEEPAGPGPLIEPAPEELVALVREKVEGVAASLGPWPGEDEVAEEGEWLS
;
A
#
# COMPACT_ATOMS: atom_id res chain seq x y z
N MET A 1 -10.02 -2.80 -18.85
CA MET A 1 -11.22 -2.48 -18.05
C MET A 1 -11.98 -1.28 -18.62
N ASP A 2 -11.31 -0.17 -18.98
CA ASP A 2 -11.96 0.97 -19.70
C ASP A 2 -12.62 0.59 -21.04
N ARG A 3 -12.13 -0.46 -21.73
CA ARG A 3 -12.69 -0.95 -23.00
C ARG A 3 -13.99 -1.76 -22.88
N ALA A 4 -14.39 -2.16 -21.66
CA ALA A 4 -15.57 -2.99 -21.42
C ALA A 4 -16.76 -2.21 -20.85
N GLY A 5 -16.60 -0.91 -20.53
CA GLY A 5 -17.67 -0.08 -19.95
C GLY A 5 -18.11 -0.49 -18.54
N VAL A 6 -17.30 -1.27 -17.83
CA VAL A 6 -17.57 -1.66 -16.44
C VAL A 6 -16.96 -0.61 -15.53
N GLU A 7 -17.80 0.18 -14.85
CA GLU A 7 -17.38 1.02 -13.74
C GLU A 7 -16.95 0.10 -12.58
N LEU A 8 -15.73 0.33 -12.09
CA LEU A 8 -15.14 -0.48 -11.03
C LEU A 8 -15.51 0.16 -9.69
N ASP A 9 -16.35 -0.52 -8.92
CA ASP A 9 -16.74 -0.12 -7.58
C ASP A 9 -15.69 -0.57 -6.53
N ALA A 10 -15.99 -0.32 -5.25
CA ALA A 10 -15.09 -0.64 -4.16
C ALA A 10 -14.80 -2.16 -4.03
N GLU A 11 -15.79 -3.01 -4.30
CA GLU A 11 -15.65 -4.47 -4.26
C GLU A 11 -14.84 -4.98 -5.46
N GLY A 12 -15.09 -4.43 -6.65
CA GLY A 12 -14.29 -4.68 -7.84
C GLY A 12 -12.82 -4.29 -7.63
N PHE A 13 -12.56 -3.16 -6.95
CA PHE A 13 -11.19 -2.75 -6.60
C PHE A 13 -10.52 -3.70 -5.63
N GLN A 14 -11.24 -4.16 -4.60
CA GLN A 14 -10.72 -5.15 -3.66
C GLN A 14 -10.29 -6.45 -4.37
N THR A 15 -11.10 -6.91 -5.32
CA THR A 15 -10.77 -8.08 -6.16
C THR A 15 -9.50 -7.86 -6.98
N VAL A 16 -9.32 -6.64 -7.51
CA VAL A 16 -8.11 -6.27 -8.25
C VAL A 16 -6.88 -6.24 -7.33
N CYS A 17 -6.97 -5.65 -6.14
CA CYS A 17 -5.89 -5.66 -5.14
C CYS A 17 -5.45 -7.10 -4.81
N LEU A 18 -6.42 -7.97 -4.58
CA LEU A 18 -6.16 -9.38 -4.29
C LEU A 18 -5.44 -10.08 -5.46
N ALA A 19 -5.88 -9.84 -6.70
CA ALA A 19 -5.27 -10.42 -7.89
C ALA A 19 -3.80 -9.99 -8.06
N PHE A 20 -3.51 -8.69 -7.93
CA PHE A 20 -2.14 -8.17 -8.03
C PHE A 20 -1.25 -8.72 -6.90
N ARG A 21 -1.77 -8.78 -5.67
CA ARG A 21 -1.04 -9.38 -4.54
C ARG A 21 -0.66 -10.83 -4.80
N PHE A 22 -1.60 -11.65 -5.28
CA PHE A 22 -1.32 -13.04 -5.61
C PHE A 22 -0.31 -13.18 -6.76
N GLN A 23 -0.41 -12.32 -7.78
CA GLN A 23 0.55 -12.33 -8.89
C GLN A 23 1.97 -11.98 -8.42
N ALA A 24 2.12 -10.98 -7.56
CA ALA A 24 3.40 -10.60 -6.99
C ALA A 24 4.00 -11.76 -6.16
N ALA A 25 3.22 -12.36 -5.25
CA ALA A 25 3.65 -13.50 -4.45
C ALA A 25 4.05 -14.73 -5.31
N LEU A 26 3.29 -15.04 -6.37
CA LEU A 26 3.63 -16.13 -7.30
C LEU A 26 4.88 -15.86 -8.12
N ARG A 27 5.27 -14.59 -8.32
CA ARG A 27 6.53 -14.25 -8.99
C ARG A 27 7.70 -14.37 -8.02
N GLU A 28 7.48 -14.04 -6.75
CA GLU A 28 8.47 -14.17 -5.69
C GLU A 28 8.84 -15.64 -5.44
N ASP A 29 7.83 -16.52 -5.29
CA ASP A 29 8.02 -17.97 -5.15
C ASP A 29 8.79 -18.59 -6.34
N ARG A 30 8.49 -18.12 -7.56
CA ARG A 30 9.21 -18.54 -8.78
C ARG A 30 10.67 -18.11 -8.78
N LEU A 31 10.99 -16.93 -8.26
CA LEU A 31 12.39 -16.49 -8.14
C LEU A 31 13.15 -17.33 -7.13
N ALA A 32 12.55 -17.61 -5.96
CA ALA A 32 13.15 -18.46 -4.94
C ALA A 32 13.49 -19.85 -5.50
N GLN A 33 12.56 -20.47 -6.23
CA GLN A 33 12.80 -21.76 -6.90
C GLN A 33 13.90 -21.69 -7.96
N GLN A 34 13.93 -20.64 -8.78
CA GLN A 34 14.97 -20.47 -9.82
C GLN A 34 16.37 -20.24 -9.23
N GLN A 35 16.44 -19.60 -8.07
CA GLN A 35 17.69 -19.38 -7.34
C GLN A 35 18.27 -20.70 -6.81
N GLU A 36 17.42 -21.58 -6.28
CA GLU A 36 17.83 -22.92 -5.84
C GLU A 36 18.29 -23.82 -6.99
N GLU A 37 17.63 -23.75 -8.15
CA GLU A 37 17.91 -24.65 -9.27
C GLU A 37 19.09 -24.19 -10.16
N SER A 38 19.66 -22.99 -9.96
CA SER A 38 20.81 -22.42 -10.72
C SER A 38 20.63 -22.34 -12.24
N VAL A 39 19.39 -22.29 -12.74
CA VAL A 39 19.06 -22.50 -14.17
C VAL A 39 19.17 -21.23 -15.03
N ILE A 40 19.13 -20.04 -14.43
CA ILE A 40 19.07 -18.74 -15.15
C ILE A 40 20.01 -17.73 -14.47
N SER A 41 20.49 -16.73 -15.22
CA SER A 41 21.09 -15.50 -14.68
C SER A 41 20.11 -14.86 -13.69
N VAL A 42 20.36 -15.04 -12.39
CA VAL A 42 19.48 -14.58 -11.29
C VAL A 42 19.20 -13.07 -11.37
N ASP A 43 20.18 -12.30 -11.87
CA ASP A 43 20.09 -10.86 -12.07
C ASP A 43 19.03 -10.46 -13.12
N ASP A 44 18.93 -11.22 -14.21
CA ASP A 44 17.93 -10.97 -15.26
C ASP A 44 16.52 -11.30 -14.78
N ALA A 45 16.38 -12.38 -14.00
CA ALA A 45 15.10 -12.80 -13.44
C ALA A 45 14.59 -11.81 -12.38
N LEU A 46 15.49 -11.35 -11.49
CA LEU A 46 15.19 -10.33 -10.50
C LEU A 46 14.81 -9.00 -11.16
N SER A 47 15.58 -8.55 -12.15
CA SER A 47 15.27 -7.33 -12.92
C SER A 47 13.90 -7.39 -13.59
N GLN A 48 13.55 -8.55 -14.17
CA GLN A 48 12.22 -8.77 -14.73
C GLN A 48 11.14 -8.70 -13.65
N HIS A 49 11.32 -9.36 -12.50
CA HIS A 49 10.37 -9.33 -11.39
C HIS A 49 10.08 -7.90 -10.91
N LEU A 50 11.13 -7.12 -10.65
CA LEU A 50 11.00 -5.73 -10.20
C LEU A 50 10.26 -4.87 -11.25
N THR A 51 10.56 -5.06 -12.53
CA THR A 51 9.88 -4.35 -13.63
C THR A 51 8.38 -4.68 -13.70
N HIS A 52 8.02 -5.93 -13.49
CA HIS A 52 6.61 -6.34 -13.47
C HIS A 52 5.89 -5.74 -12.26
N ASN A 53 6.49 -5.79 -11.06
CA ASN A 53 5.90 -5.20 -9.86
C ASN A 53 5.70 -3.69 -9.99
N ASP A 54 6.67 -2.97 -10.57
CA ASP A 54 6.54 -1.53 -10.84
C ASP A 54 5.44 -1.22 -11.87
N THR A 55 5.27 -2.04 -12.91
CA THR A 55 4.20 -1.86 -13.89
C THR A 55 2.82 -2.11 -13.28
N ASP A 56 2.72 -3.15 -12.45
CA ASP A 56 1.51 -3.57 -11.78
C ASP A 56 1.08 -2.58 -10.69
N SER A 57 2.03 -2.08 -9.89
CA SER A 57 1.77 -1.08 -8.84
C SER A 57 1.29 0.24 -9.44
N ARG A 58 1.90 0.72 -10.53
CA ARG A 58 1.42 1.91 -11.27
C ARG A 58 0.01 1.72 -11.82
N SER A 59 -0.28 0.54 -12.36
CA SER A 59 -1.61 0.20 -12.86
C SER A 59 -2.63 0.22 -11.72
N LEU A 60 -2.30 -0.39 -10.58
CA LEU A 60 -3.14 -0.40 -9.40
C LEU A 60 -3.40 1.01 -8.84
N ARG A 61 -2.36 1.85 -8.78
CA ARG A 61 -2.47 3.27 -8.39
C ARG A 61 -3.39 4.07 -9.29
N SER A 62 -3.31 3.88 -10.60
CA SER A 62 -4.23 4.53 -11.54
C SER A 62 -5.68 4.08 -11.31
N ILE A 63 -5.91 2.79 -11.04
CA ILE A 63 -7.26 2.31 -10.74
C ILE A 63 -7.78 2.93 -9.43
N PHE A 64 -6.94 3.01 -8.39
CA PHE A 64 -7.30 3.69 -7.14
C PHE A 64 -7.65 5.15 -7.37
N ASN A 65 -6.82 5.90 -8.11
CA ASN A 65 -7.07 7.30 -8.39
C ASN A 65 -8.39 7.53 -9.14
N LYS A 66 -8.73 6.64 -10.08
CA LYS A 66 -10.05 6.66 -10.74
C LYS A 66 -11.18 6.41 -9.74
N LEU A 67 -11.05 5.39 -8.88
CA LEU A 67 -12.06 5.06 -7.86
C LEU A 67 -12.36 6.25 -6.93
N VAL A 68 -11.31 6.92 -6.45
CA VAL A 68 -11.46 8.05 -5.51
C VAL A 68 -11.67 9.39 -6.22
N GLY A 69 -11.60 9.45 -7.55
CA GLY A 69 -11.83 10.66 -8.34
C GLY A 69 -10.65 11.63 -8.41
N LEU A 70 -9.44 11.15 -8.13
CA LEU A 70 -8.21 11.93 -8.27
C LEU A 70 -7.79 12.14 -9.73
N ASP A 71 -8.21 11.27 -10.64
CA ASP A 71 -7.89 11.34 -12.08
C ASP A 71 -8.89 12.19 -12.90
N ASP A 72 -9.96 12.73 -12.29
CA ASP A 72 -11.01 13.46 -13.01
C ASP A 72 -10.62 14.93 -13.32
N LEU A 73 -9.74 15.09 -14.31
CA LEU A 73 -9.34 16.39 -14.87
C LEU A 73 -10.53 17.22 -15.39
N THR A 74 -11.64 16.56 -15.74
CA THR A 74 -12.88 17.20 -16.22
C THR A 74 -13.57 18.02 -15.13
N ARG A 75 -13.50 17.57 -13.87
CA ARG A 75 -13.97 18.33 -12.70
C ARG A 75 -13.06 19.49 -12.35
N LEU A 76 -11.75 19.27 -12.46
CA LEU A 76 -10.74 20.32 -12.29
C LEU A 76 -10.94 21.45 -13.32
N ARG A 77 -11.25 21.11 -14.57
CA ARG A 77 -11.61 22.07 -15.62
C ARG A 77 -12.90 22.82 -15.31
N THR A 78 -13.93 22.13 -14.84
CA THR A 78 -15.22 22.73 -14.46
C THR A 78 -15.05 23.68 -13.28
N TYR A 79 -14.25 23.28 -12.28
CA TYR A 79 -13.91 24.08 -11.11
C TYR A 79 -13.12 25.33 -11.49
N LEU A 80 -12.06 25.20 -12.28
CA LEU A 80 -11.30 26.36 -12.78
C LEU A 80 -12.19 27.31 -13.57
N GLN A 81 -13.12 26.78 -14.37
CA GLN A 81 -14.07 27.57 -15.13
C GLN A 81 -15.09 28.30 -14.23
N THR A 82 -15.44 27.76 -13.06
CA THR A 82 -16.28 28.44 -12.06
C THR A 82 -15.51 29.39 -11.14
N ALA A 83 -14.24 29.09 -10.83
CA ALA A 83 -13.38 29.89 -9.96
C ALA A 83 -12.99 31.23 -10.61
N ILE A 84 -12.88 31.26 -11.94
CA ILE A 84 -12.62 32.49 -12.71
C ILE A 84 -13.75 33.54 -12.55
N TYR A 85 -14.94 33.16 -12.08
CA TYR A 85 -16.09 34.07 -11.89
C TYR A 85 -16.39 34.47 -10.44
N ARG A 86 -15.64 33.97 -9.44
CA ARG A 86 -15.81 34.39 -8.03
C ARG A 86 -14.53 35.03 -7.52
N ASP A 87 -14.55 36.37 -7.51
CA ASP A 87 -13.59 37.20 -6.81
C ASP A 87 -13.82 37.04 -5.29
N GLY A 88 -13.01 36.22 -4.64
CA GLY A 88 -13.09 36.02 -3.18
C GLY A 88 -12.44 34.73 -2.66
N ALA A 89 -11.15 34.83 -2.33
CA ALA A 89 -10.33 33.96 -1.47
C ALA A 89 -10.23 32.45 -1.79
N PRO A 90 -9.01 31.86 -1.75
CA PRO A 90 -8.84 30.42 -1.87
C PRO A 90 -9.23 29.77 -0.54
N THR A 91 -10.52 29.51 -0.34
CA THR A 91 -10.91 28.45 0.60
C THR A 91 -10.35 27.15 0.05
N VAL A 92 -9.47 26.52 0.84
CA VAL A 92 -8.90 25.18 0.68
C VAL A 92 -9.78 24.34 -0.22
N LEU A 93 -9.26 23.99 -1.41
CA LEU A 93 -9.97 23.18 -2.39
C LEU A 93 -10.51 21.95 -1.67
N ASP A 94 -11.83 21.90 -1.52
CA ASP A 94 -12.57 20.68 -1.25
C ASP A 94 -12.33 19.80 -2.49
N ARG A 95 -11.24 19.04 -2.48
CA ARG A 95 -10.85 18.14 -3.56
C ARG A 95 -11.96 17.09 -3.61
N HIS A 96 -12.98 17.35 -4.44
CA HIS A 96 -14.22 16.60 -4.50
C HIS A 96 -13.96 15.15 -4.90
N LEU A 97 -13.71 14.30 -3.90
CA LEU A 97 -13.57 12.86 -4.09
C LEU A 97 -14.88 12.29 -4.67
N LEU A 98 -14.75 11.32 -5.56
CA LEU A 98 -15.88 10.52 -6.02
C LEU A 98 -16.40 9.62 -4.90
N ALA A 99 -15.47 9.01 -4.15
CA ALA A 99 -15.76 8.17 -3.01
C ALA A 99 -14.56 8.14 -2.06
N VAL A 100 -14.84 7.98 -0.77
CA VAL A 100 -13.84 7.54 0.21
C VAL A 100 -13.98 6.01 0.31
N PRO A 101 -12.92 5.23 0.06
CA PRO A 101 -13.00 3.78 0.13
C PRO A 101 -13.14 3.32 1.58
N GLN A 102 -13.77 2.17 1.75
CA GLN A 102 -13.92 1.53 3.05
C GLN A 102 -12.55 1.13 3.63
N PRO A 103 -12.39 1.08 4.97
CA PRO A 103 -11.13 0.67 5.59
C PRO A 103 -10.60 -0.69 5.14
N ALA A 104 -11.50 -1.66 4.87
CA ALA A 104 -11.13 -2.97 4.32
C ALA A 104 -10.41 -2.84 2.96
N VAL A 105 -10.94 -1.99 2.09
CA VAL A 105 -10.42 -1.76 0.74
C VAL A 105 -9.05 -1.08 0.80
N LEU A 106 -8.87 -0.13 1.72
CA LEU A 106 -7.56 0.49 1.95
C LEU A 106 -6.53 -0.53 2.46
N HIS A 107 -6.91 -1.41 3.39
CA HIS A 107 -6.02 -2.45 3.90
C HIS A 107 -5.54 -3.39 2.79
N ASP A 108 -6.46 -3.88 1.93
CA ASP A 108 -6.09 -4.74 0.80
C ASP A 108 -5.22 -4.02 -0.24
N TYR A 109 -5.48 -2.73 -0.48
CA TYR A 109 -4.66 -1.92 -1.37
C TYR A 109 -3.24 -1.72 -0.84
N ILE A 110 -3.10 -1.40 0.45
CA ILE A 110 -1.81 -1.28 1.15
C ILE A 110 -1.05 -2.61 1.07
N ARG A 111 -1.72 -3.74 1.33
CA ARG A 111 -1.11 -5.07 1.20
C ARG A 111 -0.60 -5.33 -0.21
N ALA A 112 -1.40 -5.03 -1.23
CA ALA A 112 -1.00 -5.23 -2.63
C ALA A 112 0.22 -4.38 -3.00
N LEU A 113 0.23 -3.09 -2.65
CA LEU A 113 1.38 -2.19 -2.89
C LEU A 113 2.63 -2.67 -2.15
N GLY A 114 2.47 -3.05 -0.89
CA GLY A 114 3.55 -3.52 -0.04
C GLY A 114 4.19 -4.81 -0.54
N THR A 115 3.39 -5.80 -0.98
CA THR A 115 3.91 -7.02 -1.61
C THR A 115 4.70 -6.70 -2.89
N MET A 116 4.33 -5.67 -3.64
CA MET A 116 5.06 -5.24 -4.84
C MET A 116 6.27 -4.34 -4.54
N GLY A 117 6.45 -3.88 -3.29
CA GLY A 117 7.53 -2.97 -2.91
C GLY A 117 7.33 -1.52 -3.33
N ASP A 118 6.10 -1.09 -3.62
CA ASP A 118 5.83 0.30 -4.03
C ASP A 118 5.70 1.23 -2.81
N HIS A 119 6.84 1.62 -2.24
CA HIS A 119 6.90 2.50 -1.06
C HIS A 119 6.33 3.90 -1.34
N GLU A 120 6.54 4.43 -2.54
CA GLU A 120 5.94 5.71 -2.98
C GLU A 120 4.41 5.62 -3.05
N GLY A 121 3.90 4.46 -3.50
CA GLY A 121 2.48 4.12 -3.43
C GLY A 121 1.97 4.12 -2.00
N LEU A 122 2.69 3.52 -1.06
CA LEU A 122 2.33 3.50 0.37
C LEU A 122 2.27 4.93 0.96
N LEU A 123 3.23 5.79 0.62
CA LEU A 123 3.21 7.22 1.00
C LEU A 123 2.02 7.96 0.39
N SER A 124 1.68 7.68 -0.87
CA SER A 124 0.50 8.25 -1.52
C SER A 124 -0.78 7.86 -0.80
N VAL A 125 -0.90 6.61 -0.34
CA VAL A 125 -2.07 6.14 0.42
C VAL A 125 -2.12 6.75 1.81
N ALA A 126 -0.99 6.82 2.52
CA ALA A 126 -0.92 7.47 3.83
C ALA A 126 -1.32 8.95 3.75
N THR A 127 -0.89 9.64 2.70
CA THR A 127 -1.30 11.03 2.42
C THR A 127 -2.80 11.13 2.17
N PHE A 128 -3.36 10.22 1.35
CA PHE A 128 -4.81 10.16 1.15
C PHE A 128 -5.57 9.91 2.46
N MET A 129 -5.10 8.99 3.31
CA MET A 129 -5.72 8.70 4.61
C MET A 129 -5.69 9.91 5.55
N HIS A 130 -4.57 10.64 5.59
CA HIS A 130 -4.43 11.88 6.34
C HIS A 130 -5.44 12.94 5.86
N ASP A 131 -5.47 13.21 4.55
CA ASP A 131 -6.27 14.28 3.97
C ASP A 131 -7.78 13.99 4.04
N HIS A 132 -8.17 12.73 4.14
CA HIS A 132 -9.57 12.29 4.10
C HIS A 132 -10.01 11.51 5.36
N VAL A 133 -9.31 11.70 6.48
CA VAL A 133 -9.54 10.97 7.74
C VAL A 133 -10.99 11.06 8.22
N THR A 134 -11.65 12.22 8.09
CA THR A 134 -13.05 12.40 8.51
C THR A 134 -14.01 11.50 7.72
N GLY A 135 -13.79 11.36 6.41
CA GLY A 135 -14.59 10.47 5.57
C GLY A 135 -14.35 8.99 5.92
N LEU A 136 -13.11 8.64 6.25
CA LEU A 136 -12.77 7.28 6.68
C LEU A 136 -13.46 6.90 7.99
N LEU A 137 -13.47 7.80 8.97
CA LEU A 137 -14.16 7.57 10.24
C LEU A 137 -15.67 7.39 10.06
N LEU A 138 -16.29 8.12 9.12
CA LEU A 138 -17.69 7.92 8.79
C LEU A 138 -17.96 6.51 8.27
N HIS A 139 -17.06 5.94 7.46
CA HIS A 139 -17.16 4.53 7.08
C HIS A 139 -16.93 3.60 8.26
N CYS A 140 -15.98 3.91 9.15
CA CYS A 140 -15.70 3.11 10.33
C CYS A 140 -16.92 2.97 11.26
N ASP A 141 -17.66 4.05 11.46
CA ASP A 141 -18.83 4.08 12.35
C ASP A 141 -20.02 3.30 11.77
N ASN A 142 -20.05 3.10 10.44
CA ASN A 142 -21.12 2.39 9.73
C ASN A 142 -20.77 0.91 9.44
N GLU A 143 -19.58 0.46 9.80
CA GLU A 143 -19.10 -0.89 9.54
C GLU A 143 -18.83 -1.71 10.80
N ILE A 144 -19.15 -3.00 10.73
CA ILE A 144 -18.71 -3.96 11.74
C ILE A 144 -17.18 -4.00 11.73
N ASN A 145 -16.58 -3.69 12.88
CA ASN A 145 -15.13 -3.61 13.08
C ASN A 145 -14.43 -2.57 12.18
N GLY A 146 -15.14 -1.52 11.72
CA GLY A 146 -14.57 -0.52 10.82
C GLY A 146 -13.32 0.19 11.38
N HIS A 147 -13.35 0.55 12.67
CA HIS A 147 -12.19 1.13 13.38
C HIS A 147 -11.01 0.14 13.47
N SER A 148 -11.29 -1.13 13.76
CA SER A 148 -10.26 -2.18 13.80
C SER A 148 -9.63 -2.40 12.43
N ARG A 149 -10.42 -2.39 11.35
CA ARG A 149 -9.90 -2.49 9.97
C ARG A 149 -9.06 -1.29 9.57
N LEU A 150 -9.48 -0.08 9.97
CA LEU A 150 -8.68 1.12 9.74
C LEU A 150 -7.36 1.06 10.51
N ARG A 151 -7.38 0.56 11.76
CA ARG A 151 -6.15 0.32 12.52
C ARG A 151 -5.23 -0.67 11.80
N ARG A 152 -5.77 -1.79 11.30
CA ARG A 152 -5.00 -2.78 10.53
C ARG A 152 -4.40 -2.21 9.25
N ALA A 153 -5.07 -1.28 8.58
CA ALA A 153 -4.50 -0.55 7.44
C ALA A 153 -3.25 0.23 7.84
N VAL A 154 -3.27 0.92 8.99
CA VAL A 154 -2.10 1.65 9.51
C VAL A 154 -0.99 0.70 9.94
N VAL A 155 -1.32 -0.42 10.60
CA VAL A 155 -0.34 -1.45 10.97
C VAL A 155 0.32 -2.02 9.71
N ALA A 156 -0.45 -2.33 8.67
CA ALA A 156 0.06 -2.83 7.40
C ALA A 156 1.05 -1.84 6.76
N LEU A 157 0.79 -0.52 6.78
CA LEU A 157 1.76 0.48 6.29
C LEU A 157 3.13 0.29 6.95
N ARG A 158 3.15 0.20 8.28
CA ARG A 158 4.40 0.01 9.04
C ARG A 158 5.07 -1.30 8.67
N VAL A 159 4.31 -2.40 8.71
CA VAL A 159 4.80 -3.74 8.35
C VAL A 159 5.51 -3.68 7.00
N PHE A 160 4.82 -3.23 5.94
CA PHE A 160 5.34 -3.19 4.56
C PHE A 160 6.52 -2.25 4.34
N LEU A 161 6.59 -1.13 5.06
CA LEU A 161 7.72 -0.21 4.98
C LEU A 161 8.98 -0.76 5.66
N GLU A 162 8.82 -1.42 6.81
CA GLU A 162 9.93 -1.91 7.62
C GLU A 162 10.34 -3.34 7.29
N ARG A 163 9.59 -4.05 6.43
CA ARG A 163 9.83 -5.47 6.07
C ARG A 163 9.88 -6.39 7.29
N SER A 164 9.11 -6.07 8.33
CA SER A 164 9.20 -6.74 9.63
C SER A 164 8.83 -8.23 9.59
N TRP A 165 8.03 -8.67 8.62
CA TRP A 165 7.63 -10.08 8.47
C TRP A 165 8.74 -10.96 7.86
N GLU A 166 9.68 -10.38 7.10
CA GLU A 166 10.84 -11.09 6.54
C GLU A 166 11.97 -11.25 7.56
N GLN A 167 12.02 -10.37 8.57
CA GLN A 167 12.99 -10.45 9.67
C GLN A 167 12.63 -11.54 10.70
N SER A 168 11.34 -11.84 10.86
CA SER A 168 10.88 -12.91 11.76
C SER A 168 11.22 -14.32 11.28
N SER A 169 11.24 -14.56 9.97
CA SER A 169 11.62 -15.87 9.40
C SER A 169 13.12 -16.13 9.50
N SER A 170 13.94 -15.12 9.25
CA SER A 170 15.41 -15.20 9.39
C SER A 170 15.88 -15.33 10.85
N SER A 171 15.12 -14.79 11.81
CA SER A 171 15.47 -14.84 13.24
C SER A 171 15.17 -16.20 13.90
N GLN A 172 14.23 -17.00 13.38
CA GLN A 172 13.97 -18.36 13.91
C GLN A 172 15.02 -19.38 13.47
N ASP A 173 15.70 -19.18 12.33
CA ASP A 173 16.82 -20.03 11.91
C ASP A 173 18.16 -19.66 12.59
N ALA A 174 18.30 -18.41 13.06
CA ALA A 174 19.53 -17.90 13.68
C ALA A 174 19.84 -18.47 15.09
N LEU A 175 18.93 -19.26 15.69
CA LEU A 175 19.23 -19.99 16.94
C LEU A 175 19.89 -21.36 16.71
N SER A 176 20.12 -21.74 15.46
CA SER A 176 20.95 -22.89 15.11
C SER A 176 22.14 -22.46 14.25
N VAL A 177 23.33 -22.86 14.70
CA VAL A 177 24.61 -22.86 13.97
C VAL A 177 25.51 -21.62 14.18
N LEU A 178 26.55 -21.83 14.99
CA LEU A 178 27.78 -21.02 15.11
C LEU A 178 28.73 -21.28 13.93
N GLU A 179 28.30 -21.09 12.69
CA GLU A 179 29.18 -21.17 11.52
C GLU A 179 28.99 -19.91 10.67
N GLU A 180 30.10 -19.28 10.31
CA GLU A 180 30.19 -18.17 9.37
C GLU A 180 29.78 -18.66 7.97
N GLU A 181 28.49 -18.89 7.74
CA GLU A 181 27.93 -19.08 6.41
C GLU A 181 27.85 -17.72 5.71
N PRO A 182 28.19 -17.63 4.40
CA PRO A 182 28.00 -16.40 3.65
C PRO A 182 26.53 -16.03 3.73
N ALA A 183 26.25 -14.79 4.15
CA ALA A 183 24.90 -14.24 4.29
C ALA A 183 23.99 -14.81 3.19
N GLY A 184 22.95 -15.54 3.61
CA GLY A 184 21.93 -16.04 2.71
C GLY A 184 21.42 -14.92 1.81
N PRO A 185 20.73 -15.24 0.71
CA PRO A 185 20.23 -14.22 -0.19
C PRO A 185 19.41 -13.22 0.62
N GLY A 186 19.85 -11.96 0.58
CA GLY A 186 19.16 -10.86 1.24
C GLY A 186 17.70 -10.78 0.77
N PRO A 187 16.84 -10.05 1.51
CA PRO A 187 15.44 -9.90 1.14
C PRO A 187 15.32 -9.46 -0.33
N LEU A 188 14.43 -10.12 -1.08
CA LEU A 188 14.22 -9.87 -2.51
C LEU A 188 13.77 -8.42 -2.77
N ILE A 189 13.14 -7.80 -1.78
CA ILE A 189 12.76 -6.39 -1.78
C ILE A 189 13.30 -5.74 -0.51
N GLU A 190 14.11 -4.69 -0.68
CA GLU A 190 14.69 -3.95 0.43
C GLU A 190 13.62 -3.16 1.23
N PRO A 191 13.86 -2.91 2.54
CA PRO A 191 13.02 -2.01 3.32
C PRO A 191 13.01 -0.59 2.72
N ALA A 192 11.96 0.17 3.05
CA ALA A 192 11.86 1.55 2.60
C ALA A 192 12.98 2.42 3.20
N PRO A 193 13.50 3.43 2.47
CA PRO A 193 14.44 4.40 3.03
C PRO A 193 13.86 5.07 4.27
N GLU A 194 14.70 5.30 5.29
CA GLU A 194 14.26 5.89 6.57
C GLU A 194 13.50 7.22 6.40
N GLU A 195 13.90 8.03 5.41
CA GLU A 195 13.22 9.28 5.06
C GLU A 195 11.76 9.06 4.65
N LEU A 196 11.49 8.01 3.86
CA LEU A 196 10.14 7.68 3.42
C LEU A 196 9.31 7.15 4.59
N VAL A 197 9.90 6.31 5.45
CA VAL A 197 9.25 5.84 6.69
C VAL A 197 8.87 7.03 7.58
N ALA A 198 9.79 8.00 7.74
CA ALA A 198 9.55 9.20 8.52
C ALA A 198 8.40 10.04 7.93
N LEU A 199 8.32 10.19 6.61
CA LEU A 199 7.22 10.90 5.94
C LEU A 199 5.87 10.19 6.14
N VAL A 200 5.82 8.87 6.01
CA VAL A 200 4.58 8.11 6.26
C VAL A 200 4.16 8.22 7.72
N ARG A 201 5.13 8.11 8.64
CA ARG A 201 4.89 8.30 10.07
C ARG A 201 4.34 9.68 10.36
N GLU A 202 4.93 10.74 9.80
CA GLU A 202 4.44 12.12 9.95
C GLU A 202 2.98 12.24 9.52
N LYS A 203 2.59 11.61 8.39
CA LYS A 203 1.19 11.60 7.94
C LYS A 203 0.24 10.92 8.91
N VAL A 204 0.63 9.77 9.46
CA VAL A 204 -0.20 9.04 10.44
C VAL A 204 -0.28 9.81 11.76
N GLU A 205 0.86 10.30 12.26
CA GLU A 205 0.94 11.04 13.53
C GLU A 205 0.21 12.39 13.48
N GLY A 206 0.20 13.05 12.32
CA GLY A 206 -0.57 14.28 12.09
C GLY A 206 -2.07 14.14 12.35
N VAL A 207 -2.60 12.91 12.24
CA VAL A 207 -4.00 12.57 12.56
C VAL A 207 -4.09 11.48 13.65
N ALA A 208 -3.11 11.39 14.54
CA ALA A 208 -3.06 10.36 15.60
C ALA A 208 -4.28 10.36 16.53
N ALA A 209 -4.93 11.52 16.72
CA ALA A 209 -6.18 11.61 17.47
C ALA A 209 -7.31 10.77 16.86
N SER A 210 -7.23 10.47 15.56
CA SER A 210 -8.22 9.71 14.79
C SER A 210 -7.74 8.31 14.42
N LEU A 211 -6.49 8.17 13.97
CA LEU A 211 -5.92 6.88 13.51
C LEU A 211 -5.18 6.09 14.60
N GLY A 212 -5.00 6.70 15.76
CA GLY A 212 -4.08 6.21 16.80
C GLY A 212 -2.62 6.58 16.51
N PRO A 213 -1.71 6.34 17.46
CA PRO A 213 -0.28 6.61 17.29
C PRO A 213 0.34 5.67 16.24
N TRP A 214 1.57 5.94 15.84
CA TRP A 214 2.36 5.00 15.04
C TRP A 214 2.33 3.59 15.68
N PRO A 215 2.10 2.50 14.91
CA PRO A 215 1.97 1.16 15.47
C PRO A 215 3.16 0.72 16.31
N GLY A 216 2.93 0.04 17.42
CA GLY A 216 4.00 -0.58 18.24
C GLY A 216 4.48 -1.92 17.68
N GLU A 217 5.54 -2.50 18.24
CA GLU A 217 6.06 -3.82 17.83
C GLU A 217 5.03 -4.95 17.98
N ASP A 218 4.25 -4.93 19.07
CA ASP A 218 3.26 -5.98 19.36
C ASP A 218 2.19 -6.04 18.27
N GLU A 219 1.70 -4.88 17.80
CA GLU A 219 0.70 -4.81 16.72
C GLU A 219 1.28 -5.25 15.37
N VAL A 220 2.55 -4.93 15.12
CA VAL A 220 3.28 -5.33 13.91
C VAL A 220 3.47 -6.83 13.87
N ALA A 221 3.82 -7.45 15.01
CA ALA A 221 3.97 -8.90 15.14
C ALA A 221 2.65 -9.63 14.84
N GLU A 222 1.53 -9.18 15.42
CA GLU A 222 0.21 -9.77 15.16
C GLU A 222 -0.18 -9.70 13.67
N GLU A 223 0.08 -8.59 12.97
CA GLU A 223 -0.24 -8.48 11.54
C GLU A 223 0.75 -9.25 10.65
N GLY A 224 2.01 -9.40 11.10
CA GLY A 224 3.03 -10.23 10.45
C GLY A 224 2.66 -11.72 10.40
N GLU A 225 2.03 -12.25 11.45
CA GLU A 225 1.53 -13.63 11.48
C GLU A 225 0.45 -13.92 10.42
N TRP A 226 -0.27 -12.89 9.94
CA TRP A 226 -1.24 -13.02 8.83
C TRP A 226 -0.62 -12.87 7.43
N LEU A 227 0.70 -12.69 7.36
CA LEU A 227 1.46 -12.59 6.11
C LEU A 227 2.31 -13.85 5.85
N SER A 228 2.72 -14.56 6.90
CA SER A 228 3.35 -15.90 6.87
C SER A 228 2.35 -17.01 6.60
#